data_AF-A0A7V3BHZ8-F1
#
_entry.id   AF-A0A7V3BHZ8-F1
#
_cell.length_a   1.000
_cell.length_b   1.000
_cell.length_c   1.000
_cell.angle_alpha   90.00
_cell.angle_beta   90.00
_cell.angle_gamma   90.00
#
_symmetry.space_group_name_H-M   'P 1'
#
loop_
_entity.id
_entity.type
_entity.pdbx_description
1 polymer ?
#
loop_
_entity_poly.entity_id
_entity_poly.type
_entity_poly.pdbx_seq_one_letter_code
_entity_poly.pdbx_strand_id
1 'polypeptide(L)'
;MRPLRLILRAFGPYAGEQILDFRQLGRHCFFLIHGPTGAGKTTILDAICFALYGETSGMGRDHRDPKHMRSDHADPSRPTAVTFDFALGEETYRVFRKPEQERPRRRGQGTTIERPQATLWRRTGLLDDRAEGSVLAAQWGKVTQEIERLLGFRSEQFRQVVMLPQGQFRQLLLASSPERQEIFETLFQTEMYRRIEAGLKDAAKEIAEAIAGHRRHRDLILEQAAAASEAELMARRQATTEQLAASRRHVETMRRLEQEAHQRLTDGHRIAASIKEREEAEAALQELARRGDEFAAKRTALDLARKAATLFDAERELRQTIQQTAEIQQKVLRARESLRQAETAREAAARRLLSEQQRESEREEAQQQLTRLTDLTAKVIEWEQARQALEAAARQLTQCRHERDTAAQQLEDCQRTLA
;
A
#
# COMPACT_ATOMS: atom_id res chain seq x y z
N MET A 1 29.73 -79.77 31.74
CA MET A 1 30.00 -79.60 33.18
C MET A 1 30.29 -80.94 33.81
N ARG A 2 31.34 -81.07 34.64
CA ARG A 2 31.68 -82.31 35.35
C ARG A 2 31.65 -82.08 36.87
N PRO A 3 30.86 -82.83 37.66
CA PRO A 3 30.89 -82.73 39.11
C PRO A 3 32.23 -83.22 39.65
N LEU A 4 32.81 -82.50 40.61
CA LEU A 4 34.05 -82.88 41.29
C LEU A 4 33.77 -83.29 42.73
N ARG A 5 33.05 -82.47 43.48
CA ARG A 5 32.75 -82.74 44.89
C ARG A 5 31.44 -82.08 45.30
N LEU A 6 30.59 -82.78 46.03
CA LEU A 6 29.37 -82.23 46.62
C LEU A 6 29.42 -82.42 48.14
N ILE A 7 29.21 -81.34 48.89
CA ILE A 7 29.15 -81.35 50.34
C ILE A 7 27.75 -80.89 50.74
N LEU A 8 27.02 -81.75 51.42
CA LEU A 8 25.68 -81.51 51.95
C LEU A 8 25.78 -81.36 53.46
N ARG A 9 25.18 -80.33 54.04
CA ARG A 9 25.04 -80.17 55.49
C ARG A 9 23.59 -79.94 55.84
N ALA A 10 23.03 -80.76 56.72
CA ALA A 10 21.64 -80.62 57.20
C ALA A 10 20.61 -80.39 56.06
N PHE A 11 20.72 -81.16 54.98
CA PHE A 11 19.97 -80.98 53.73
C PHE A 11 19.24 -82.27 53.31
N GLY A 12 17.92 -82.22 53.17
CA GLY A 12 17.03 -83.36 52.94
C GLY A 12 17.16 -84.43 54.03
N PRO A 13 17.36 -85.73 53.70
CA PRO A 13 17.56 -86.77 54.69
C PRO A 13 18.97 -86.76 55.32
N TYR A 14 19.90 -85.92 54.85
CA TYR A 14 21.25 -85.84 55.38
C TYR A 14 21.33 -84.84 56.54
N ALA A 15 21.14 -85.34 57.77
CA ALA A 15 21.22 -84.53 59.01
C ALA A 15 22.65 -84.06 59.34
N GLY A 16 23.64 -84.87 58.97
CA GLY A 16 25.07 -84.62 59.17
C GLY A 16 25.71 -83.79 58.05
N GLU A 17 27.04 -83.77 58.05
CA GLU A 17 27.80 -83.45 56.84
C GLU A 17 27.97 -84.73 56.03
N GLN A 18 27.56 -84.69 54.76
CA GLN A 18 27.80 -85.75 53.80
C GLN A 18 28.66 -85.21 52.67
N ILE A 19 29.75 -85.91 52.38
CA ILE A 19 30.68 -85.56 51.29
C ILE A 19 30.57 -86.64 50.22
N LEU A 20 30.35 -86.22 48.99
CA LEU A 20 30.39 -87.04 47.79
C LEU A 20 31.53 -86.55 46.93
N ASP A 21 32.61 -87.34 46.85
CA ASP A 21 33.78 -87.01 46.04
C ASP A 21 33.72 -87.77 44.71
N PHE A 22 33.26 -87.08 43.65
CA PHE A 22 33.14 -87.64 42.32
C PHE A 22 34.50 -87.87 41.65
N ARG A 23 35.59 -87.28 42.17
CA ARG A 23 36.94 -87.51 41.63
C ARG A 23 37.40 -88.95 41.85
N GLN A 24 36.85 -89.63 42.85
CA GLN A 24 37.11 -91.06 43.11
C GLN A 24 36.65 -91.96 41.95
N LEU A 25 35.71 -91.49 41.13
CA LEU A 25 35.25 -92.20 39.92
C LEU A 25 36.31 -92.14 38.79
N GLY A 26 37.38 -91.36 38.94
CA GLY A 26 38.47 -91.29 37.96
C GLY A 26 38.00 -90.87 36.58
N ARG A 27 38.20 -91.77 35.59
CA ARG A 27 37.79 -91.56 34.18
C ARG A 27 36.41 -92.16 33.86
N HIS A 28 35.74 -92.79 34.83
CA HIS A 28 34.42 -93.37 34.61
C HIS A 28 33.37 -92.25 34.49
N CYS A 29 32.82 -92.09 33.29
CA CYS A 29 31.77 -91.11 33.00
C CYS A 29 30.36 -91.62 33.33
N PHE A 30 30.22 -92.89 33.73
CA PHE A 30 28.95 -93.53 34.05
C PHE A 30 29.05 -94.19 35.43
N PHE A 31 28.10 -93.88 36.30
CA PHE A 31 28.01 -94.42 37.65
C PHE A 31 26.54 -94.50 38.08
N LEU A 32 26.26 -95.39 39.04
CA LEU A 32 24.91 -95.63 39.55
C LEU A 32 24.80 -95.16 41.00
N ILE A 33 23.84 -94.27 41.27
CA ILE A 33 23.40 -93.95 42.63
C ILE A 33 22.25 -94.90 42.98
N HIS A 34 22.52 -95.95 43.75
CA HIS A 34 21.50 -96.93 44.17
C HIS A 34 21.17 -96.81 45.67
N GLY A 35 20.01 -97.35 46.07
CA GLY A 35 19.54 -97.35 47.46
C GLY A 35 18.01 -97.47 47.52
N PRO A 36 17.42 -97.70 48.70
CA PRO A 36 15.96 -97.78 48.85
C PRO A 36 15.27 -96.44 48.55
N THR A 37 13.96 -96.48 48.25
CA THR A 37 13.15 -95.26 48.14
C THR A 37 13.22 -94.47 49.46
N GLY A 38 13.36 -93.15 49.37
CA GLY A 38 13.55 -92.30 50.55
C GLY A 38 15.00 -92.15 51.04
N ALA A 39 15.97 -92.90 50.50
CA ALA A 39 17.38 -92.81 50.91
C ALA A 39 18.12 -91.52 50.50
N GLY A 40 17.43 -90.52 49.91
CA GLY A 40 18.04 -89.25 49.52
C GLY A 40 18.68 -89.19 48.13
N LYS A 41 18.47 -90.21 47.28
CA LYS A 41 19.00 -90.21 45.90
C LYS A 41 18.64 -88.95 45.10
N THR A 42 17.35 -88.60 45.11
CA THR A 42 16.86 -87.37 44.46
C THR A 42 17.42 -86.12 45.15
N THR A 43 17.65 -86.17 46.47
CA THR A 43 18.24 -85.05 47.21
C THR A 43 19.65 -84.70 46.75
N ILE A 44 20.44 -85.67 46.28
CA ILE A 44 21.75 -85.40 45.68
C ILE A 44 21.59 -84.52 44.42
N LEU A 45 20.60 -84.83 43.57
CA LEU A 45 20.29 -84.02 42.39
C LEU A 45 19.72 -82.65 42.77
N ASP A 46 18.81 -82.61 43.75
CA ASP A 46 18.27 -81.36 44.30
C ASP A 46 19.38 -80.46 44.83
N ALA A 47 20.40 -81.01 45.49
CA ALA A 47 21.51 -80.26 46.03
C ALA A 47 22.44 -79.71 44.95
N ILE A 48 22.69 -80.44 43.86
CA ILE A 48 23.46 -79.92 42.72
C ILE A 48 22.70 -78.76 42.07
N CYS A 49 21.40 -78.94 41.81
CA CYS A 49 20.56 -77.88 41.22
C CYS A 49 20.50 -76.67 42.15
N PHE A 50 20.33 -76.92 43.45
CA PHE A 50 20.30 -75.88 44.48
C PHE A 50 21.61 -75.12 44.52
N ALA A 51 22.75 -75.80 44.55
CA ALA A 51 24.05 -75.16 44.59
C ALA A 51 24.28 -74.25 43.38
N LEU A 52 23.90 -74.70 42.18
CA LEU A 52 24.06 -73.94 40.95
C LEU A 52 23.08 -72.75 40.87
N TYR A 53 21.78 -73.02 40.95
CA TYR A 53 20.73 -72.05 40.61
C TYR A 53 20.00 -71.45 41.82
N GLY A 54 20.14 -72.06 42.99
CA GLY A 54 19.40 -71.68 44.20
C GLY A 54 18.02 -72.33 44.30
N GLU A 55 17.71 -73.32 43.46
CA GLU A 55 16.41 -73.98 43.37
C GLU A 55 16.57 -75.51 43.33
N THR A 56 15.56 -76.27 43.77
CA THR A 56 15.62 -77.76 43.77
C THR A 56 15.37 -78.36 42.39
N SER A 57 15.66 -79.65 42.18
CA SER A 57 15.55 -80.29 40.85
C SER A 57 14.11 -80.58 40.40
N GLY A 58 13.12 -80.38 41.27
CA GLY A 58 11.70 -80.58 40.97
C GLY A 58 11.11 -79.45 40.12
N MET A 59 10.14 -79.81 39.26
CA MET A 59 9.38 -78.89 38.41
C MET A 59 7.88 -78.99 38.73
N GLY A 60 7.14 -77.89 38.56
CA GLY A 60 5.70 -77.85 38.80
C GLY A 60 5.33 -78.24 40.24
N ARG A 61 4.49 -79.28 40.41
CA ARG A 61 4.02 -79.74 41.74
C ARG A 61 5.11 -80.42 42.58
N ASP A 62 6.19 -80.88 41.97
CA ASP A 62 7.32 -81.51 42.65
C ASP A 62 8.42 -80.50 43.04
N HIS A 63 8.23 -79.22 42.70
CA HIS A 63 9.13 -78.15 43.10
C HIS A 63 9.10 -77.98 44.61
N ARG A 64 10.24 -78.25 45.26
CA ARG A 64 10.40 -78.05 46.71
C ARG A 64 11.10 -76.71 46.93
N ASP A 65 10.48 -75.85 47.75
CA ASP A 65 11.16 -74.63 48.19
C ASP A 65 12.45 -75.05 48.92
N PRO A 66 13.63 -74.52 48.53
CA PRO A 66 14.88 -74.80 49.21
C PRO A 66 14.86 -74.53 50.72
N LYS A 67 13.98 -73.65 51.23
CA LYS A 67 13.77 -73.43 52.66
C LYS A 67 13.27 -74.68 53.38
N HIS A 68 12.47 -75.50 52.70
CA HIS A 68 11.95 -76.77 53.23
C HIS A 68 12.90 -77.95 53.04
N MET A 69 14.10 -77.70 52.49
CA MET A 69 15.12 -78.75 52.34
C MET A 69 16.01 -78.89 53.57
N ARG A 70 15.76 -78.17 54.67
CA ARG A 70 16.46 -78.45 55.95
C ARG A 70 16.05 -79.83 56.48
N SER A 71 17.02 -80.60 56.97
CA SER A 71 16.74 -81.89 57.61
C SER A 71 16.13 -81.72 58.99
N ASP A 72 14.98 -82.35 59.26
CA ASP A 72 14.31 -82.32 60.57
C ASP A 72 15.13 -83.03 61.67
N HIS A 73 16.03 -83.93 61.27
CA HIS A 73 16.91 -84.67 62.19
C HIS A 73 18.25 -83.95 62.43
N ALA A 74 18.47 -82.76 61.84
CA ALA A 74 19.71 -82.02 62.04
C ALA A 74 19.72 -81.25 63.37
N ASP A 75 20.90 -81.21 63.99
CA ASP A 75 21.15 -80.36 65.15
C ASP A 75 20.75 -78.90 64.85
N PRO A 76 19.96 -78.23 65.73
CA PRO A 76 19.52 -76.84 65.52
C PRO A 76 20.67 -75.85 65.29
N SER A 77 21.86 -76.11 65.86
CA SER A 77 23.04 -75.27 65.69
C SER A 77 23.77 -75.49 64.36
N ARG A 78 23.52 -76.60 63.66
CA ARG A 78 24.15 -76.90 62.38
C ARG A 78 23.43 -76.17 61.24
N PRO A 79 24.14 -75.30 60.49
CA PRO A 79 23.53 -74.62 59.36
C PRO A 79 23.32 -75.58 58.18
N THR A 80 22.15 -75.49 57.56
CA THR A 80 21.86 -76.09 56.26
C THR A 80 22.67 -75.38 55.20
N ALA A 81 23.52 -76.10 54.47
CA ALA A 81 24.34 -75.52 53.41
C ALA A 81 24.76 -76.59 52.39
N VAL A 82 25.02 -76.15 51.17
CA VAL A 82 25.54 -76.99 50.09
C VAL A 82 26.77 -76.33 49.48
N THR A 83 27.85 -77.10 49.34
CA THR A 83 29.03 -76.70 48.57
C THR A 83 29.19 -77.66 47.40
N PHE A 84 29.34 -77.11 46.19
CA PHE A 84 29.51 -77.91 44.98
C PHE A 84 30.72 -77.43 44.19
N ASP A 85 31.67 -78.34 43.99
CA ASP A 85 32.84 -78.15 43.15
C ASP A 85 32.58 -78.83 41.81
N PHE A 86 32.81 -78.11 40.71
CA PHE A 86 32.61 -78.62 39.36
C PHE A 86 33.64 -78.07 38.38
N ALA A 87 33.80 -78.75 37.24
CA ALA A 87 34.67 -78.33 36.14
C ALA A 87 33.87 -77.97 34.88
N LEU A 88 34.34 -76.96 34.16
CA LEU A 88 33.91 -76.58 32.81
C LEU A 88 35.14 -76.51 31.91
N GLY A 89 35.36 -77.55 31.10
CA GLY A 89 36.61 -77.73 30.39
C GLY A 89 37.76 -77.89 31.39
N GLU A 90 38.78 -77.03 31.28
CA GLU A 90 39.95 -77.01 32.17
C GLU A 90 39.73 -76.15 33.43
N GLU A 91 38.69 -75.31 33.44
CA GLU A 91 38.41 -74.40 34.54
C GLU A 91 37.63 -75.12 35.66
N THR A 92 37.97 -74.82 36.92
CA THR A 92 37.28 -75.38 38.09
C THR A 92 36.64 -74.28 38.93
N TYR A 93 35.48 -74.60 39.49
CA TYR A 93 34.64 -73.65 40.23
C TYR A 93 34.14 -74.29 41.52
N ARG A 94 33.94 -73.47 42.56
CA ARG A 94 33.22 -73.83 43.78
C ARG A 94 32.04 -72.90 43.92
N VAL A 95 30.86 -73.44 44.15
CA VAL A 95 29.70 -72.66 44.56
C VAL A 95 29.28 -73.10 45.95
N PHE A 96 29.09 -72.13 46.84
CA PHE A 96 28.54 -72.32 48.17
C PHE A 96 27.19 -71.63 48.23
N ARG A 97 26.18 -72.33 48.72
CA ARG A 97 24.88 -71.75 49.04
C ARG A 97 24.38 -72.18 50.40
N LYS A 98 23.79 -71.21 51.07
CA LYS A 98 23.09 -71.35 52.33
C LYS A 98 21.69 -70.77 52.15
N PRO A 99 20.62 -71.58 52.23
CA PRO A 99 19.27 -71.06 52.11
C PRO A 99 18.93 -70.18 53.31
N GLU A 100 17.87 -69.39 53.15
CA GLU A 100 17.22 -68.77 54.30
C GLU A 100 16.80 -69.85 55.28
N GLN A 101 17.15 -69.68 56.56
CA GLN A 101 16.89 -70.68 57.58
C GLN A 101 16.83 -70.05 58.96
N GLU A 102 16.12 -70.71 59.87
CA GLU A 102 16.18 -70.37 61.29
C GLU A 102 17.46 -70.92 61.92
N ARG A 103 18.09 -70.09 62.77
CA ARG A 103 19.22 -70.52 63.60
C ARG A 103 19.00 -70.10 65.05
N PRO A 104 19.57 -70.83 66.03
CA PRO A 104 19.62 -70.38 67.41
C PRO A 104 20.26 -68.99 67.53
N ARG A 105 19.71 -68.16 68.41
CA ARG A 105 20.30 -66.85 68.71
C ARG A 105 21.67 -67.03 69.36
N ARG A 106 22.63 -66.15 69.02
CA ARG A 106 23.96 -66.16 69.65
C ARG A 106 23.93 -65.77 71.14
N ARG A 107 22.87 -65.07 71.57
CA ARG A 107 22.59 -64.64 72.95
C ARG A 107 21.07 -64.70 73.19
N GLY A 108 20.66 -65.23 74.34
CA GLY A 108 19.25 -65.42 74.71
C GLY A 108 18.62 -66.72 74.21
N GLN A 109 17.37 -66.97 74.60
CA GLN A 109 16.58 -68.13 74.15
C GLN A 109 15.85 -67.81 72.83
N GLY A 110 15.57 -68.83 72.01
CA GLY A 110 14.82 -68.73 70.75
C GLY A 110 15.67 -68.71 69.47
N THR A 111 15.00 -68.63 68.31
CA THR A 111 15.61 -68.63 66.97
C THR A 111 15.63 -67.23 66.34
N THR A 112 16.40 -67.08 65.26
CA THR A 112 16.41 -65.90 64.38
C THR A 112 16.54 -66.36 62.92
N ILE A 113 15.92 -65.64 62.00
CA ILE A 113 16.06 -65.91 60.56
C ILE A 113 17.45 -65.43 60.12
N GLU A 114 18.18 -66.31 59.47
CA GLU A 114 19.43 -66.02 58.78
C GLU A 114 19.16 -65.85 57.28
N ARG A 115 19.62 -64.71 56.72
CA ARG A 115 19.45 -64.41 55.29
C ARG A 115 20.22 -65.42 54.43
N PRO A 116 19.72 -65.71 53.20
CA PRO A 116 20.40 -66.61 52.29
C PRO A 116 21.78 -66.05 51.89
N GLN A 117 22.75 -66.92 51.72
CA GLN A 117 24.10 -66.58 51.29
C GLN A 117 24.48 -67.41 50.08
N ALA A 118 25.20 -66.79 49.15
CA ALA A 118 25.80 -67.47 48.01
C ALA A 118 27.12 -66.81 47.64
N THR A 119 28.11 -67.64 47.33
CA THR A 119 29.39 -67.21 46.79
C THR A 119 29.87 -68.22 45.75
N LEU A 120 30.41 -67.71 44.65
CA LEU A 120 31.02 -68.46 43.57
C LEU A 120 32.49 -68.08 43.49
N TRP A 121 33.37 -69.08 43.49
CA TRP A 121 34.79 -68.92 43.31
C TRP A 121 35.28 -69.66 42.06
N ARG A 122 36.27 -69.08 41.38
CA ARG A 122 37.14 -69.79 40.44
C ARG A 122 38.31 -70.38 41.22
N ARG A 123 38.60 -71.66 40.95
CA ARG A 123 39.59 -72.48 41.64
C ARG A 123 40.58 -73.17 40.70
N THR A 124 40.65 -72.72 39.46
CA THR A 124 41.55 -73.25 38.43
C THR A 124 43.00 -73.20 38.94
N GLY A 125 43.70 -74.33 38.87
CA GLY A 125 45.08 -74.48 39.34
C GLY A 125 45.27 -74.73 40.85
N LEU A 126 44.20 -74.76 41.65
CA LEU A 126 44.29 -75.07 43.09
C LEU A 126 44.22 -76.57 43.34
N LEU A 127 45.22 -77.11 44.05
CA LEU A 127 45.27 -78.52 44.47
C LEU A 127 44.78 -78.74 45.90
N ASP A 128 44.79 -77.70 46.75
CA ASP A 128 44.29 -77.78 48.13
C ASP A 128 42.77 -77.51 48.18
N ASP A 129 42.03 -78.50 48.68
CA ASP A 129 40.57 -78.43 48.87
C ASP A 129 40.14 -77.35 49.89
N ARG A 130 41.06 -76.89 50.77
CA ARG A 130 40.84 -75.82 51.74
C ARG A 130 40.96 -74.42 51.13
N ALA A 131 41.67 -74.27 50.01
CA ALA A 131 41.81 -72.98 49.33
C ALA A 131 40.52 -72.63 48.57
N GLU A 132 39.89 -71.51 48.90
CA GLU A 132 38.62 -71.09 48.30
C GLU A 132 38.78 -70.57 46.87
N GLY A 133 39.91 -69.96 46.52
CA GLY A 133 40.18 -69.37 45.21
C GLY A 133 39.68 -67.94 45.06
N SER A 134 39.58 -67.45 43.82
CA SER A 134 39.18 -66.07 43.53
C SER A 134 37.66 -65.95 43.44
N VAL A 135 37.05 -65.06 44.23
CA VAL A 135 35.62 -64.79 44.19
C VAL A 135 35.24 -64.20 42.82
N LEU A 136 34.31 -64.85 42.12
CA LEU A 136 33.72 -64.35 40.88
C LEU A 136 32.42 -63.58 41.14
N ALA A 137 31.60 -64.09 42.05
CA ALA A 137 30.35 -63.46 42.44
C ALA A 137 30.06 -63.74 43.91
N ALA A 138 29.55 -62.72 44.60
CA ALA A 138 28.96 -62.82 45.93
C ALA A 138 27.57 -62.18 45.84
N GLN A 139 26.63 -62.66 46.67
CA GLN A 139 25.18 -62.39 46.63
C GLN A 139 24.38 -63.37 45.77
N TRP A 140 23.23 -63.79 46.30
CA TRP A 140 22.37 -64.84 45.74
C TRP A 140 22.08 -64.69 44.24
N GLY A 141 21.56 -63.54 43.83
CA GLY A 141 21.18 -63.29 42.43
C GLY A 141 22.37 -63.18 41.48
N LYS A 142 23.47 -62.53 41.91
CA LYS A 142 24.70 -62.41 41.09
C LYS A 142 25.36 -63.77 40.86
N VAL A 143 25.35 -64.64 41.87
CA VAL A 143 25.84 -66.01 41.72
C VAL A 143 24.98 -66.78 40.72
N THR A 144 23.64 -66.67 40.77
CA THR A 144 22.77 -67.30 39.77
C THR A 144 23.05 -66.78 38.36
N GLN A 145 23.13 -65.46 38.16
CA GLN A 145 23.44 -64.86 36.85
C GLN A 145 24.79 -65.32 36.29
N GLU A 146 25.82 -65.38 37.14
CA GLU A 146 27.14 -65.82 36.72
C GLU A 146 27.18 -67.32 36.40
N ILE A 147 26.44 -68.15 37.15
CA ILE A 147 26.25 -69.57 36.81
C ILE A 147 25.52 -69.74 35.48
N GLU A 148 24.46 -68.97 35.23
CA GLU A 148 23.74 -69.00 33.94
C GLU A 148 24.65 -68.60 32.79
N ARG A 149 25.50 -67.58 32.98
CA ARG A 149 26.50 -67.14 32.00
C ARG A 149 27.56 -68.21 31.74
N LEU A 150 28.06 -68.87 32.79
CA LEU A 150 29.11 -69.90 32.68
C LEU A 150 28.60 -71.20 32.06
N LEU A 151 27.38 -71.63 32.41
CA LEU A 151 26.79 -72.87 31.92
C LEU A 151 26.05 -72.70 30.60
N GLY A 152 25.61 -71.49 30.26
CA GLY A 152 24.80 -71.21 29.08
C GLY A 152 23.34 -71.67 29.21
N PHE A 153 22.90 -72.04 30.43
CA PHE A 153 21.56 -72.54 30.70
C PHE A 153 20.97 -71.83 31.91
N ARG A 154 19.71 -71.42 31.79
CA ARG A 154 18.85 -71.11 32.95
C ARG A 154 18.54 -72.37 33.74
N SER A 155 18.09 -72.19 34.98
CA SER A 155 17.68 -73.28 35.89
C SER A 155 16.76 -74.30 35.21
N GLU A 156 15.74 -73.81 34.50
CA GLU A 156 14.77 -74.66 33.81
C GLU A 156 15.37 -75.49 32.68
N GLN A 157 16.20 -74.85 31.85
CA GLN A 157 16.88 -75.48 30.73
C GLN A 157 17.90 -76.53 31.22
N PHE A 158 18.60 -76.24 32.32
CA PHE A 158 19.52 -77.19 32.94
C PHE A 158 18.81 -78.47 33.43
N ARG A 159 17.60 -78.34 33.98
CA ARG A 159 16.75 -79.48 34.39
C ARG A 159 16.04 -80.20 33.25
N GLN A 160 16.06 -79.64 32.05
CA GLN A 160 15.51 -80.30 30.86
C GLN A 160 16.59 -81.03 30.06
N VAL A 161 17.81 -80.49 30.06
CA VAL A 161 18.90 -80.93 29.17
C VAL A 161 19.98 -81.72 29.92
N VAL A 162 20.36 -81.30 31.13
CA VAL A 162 21.56 -81.84 31.82
C VAL A 162 21.17 -82.79 32.95
N MET A 163 20.23 -82.37 33.79
CA MET A 163 19.62 -83.21 34.80
C MET A 163 18.31 -83.69 34.20
N LEU A 164 18.07 -85.00 34.08
CA LEU A 164 16.79 -85.54 33.60
C LEU A 164 16.05 -86.12 34.81
N PRO A 165 15.22 -85.34 35.53
CA PRO A 165 14.46 -85.87 36.64
C PRO A 165 13.48 -86.95 36.17
N GLN A 166 13.14 -87.84 37.09
CA GLN A 166 12.25 -88.96 36.81
C GLN A 166 10.93 -88.48 36.20
N GLY A 167 10.55 -89.03 35.02
CA GLY A 167 9.31 -88.70 34.31
C GLY A 167 9.36 -87.48 33.37
N GLN A 168 10.41 -86.66 33.41
CA GLN A 168 10.45 -85.36 32.73
C GLN A 168 11.02 -85.39 31.30
N PHE A 169 11.80 -86.41 30.93
CA PHE A 169 12.20 -86.61 29.52
C PHE A 169 10.98 -86.74 28.58
N ARG A 170 9.87 -87.27 29.10
CA ARG A 170 8.59 -87.36 28.37
C ARG A 170 8.04 -85.99 28.00
N GLN A 171 8.25 -84.94 28.81
CA GLN A 171 7.77 -83.60 28.49
C GLN A 171 8.53 -82.99 27.30
N LEU A 172 9.85 -83.21 27.20
CA LEU A 172 10.63 -82.81 26.02
C LEU A 172 10.14 -83.52 24.74
N LEU A 173 9.83 -84.81 24.83
CA LEU A 173 9.29 -85.58 23.70
C LEU A 173 7.87 -85.16 23.29
N LEU A 174 7.07 -84.68 24.25
CA LEU A 174 5.69 -84.27 24.04
C LEU A 174 5.52 -82.75 23.80
N ALA A 175 6.59 -81.98 23.90
CA ALA A 175 6.57 -80.53 23.70
C ALA A 175 6.07 -80.20 22.28
N SER A 176 5.28 -79.13 22.18
CA SER A 176 4.76 -78.63 20.90
C SER A 176 5.90 -78.14 20.00
N SER A 177 5.63 -77.98 18.70
CA SER A 177 6.66 -77.51 17.76
C SER A 177 7.28 -76.15 18.16
N PRO A 178 6.53 -75.13 18.62
CA PRO A 178 7.11 -73.87 19.12
C PRO A 178 7.98 -74.06 20.38
N GLU A 179 7.52 -74.87 21.34
CA GLU A 179 8.27 -75.13 22.58
C GLU A 179 9.57 -75.89 22.30
N ARG A 180 9.53 -76.89 21.41
CA ARG A 180 10.74 -77.60 20.96
C ARG A 180 11.70 -76.67 20.23
N GLN A 181 11.18 -75.78 19.39
CA GLN A 181 11.99 -74.78 18.69
C GLN A 181 12.71 -73.88 19.71
N GLU A 182 12.04 -73.37 20.73
CA GLU A 182 12.67 -72.54 21.77
C GLU A 182 13.78 -73.28 22.55
N ILE A 183 13.52 -74.53 22.91
CA ILE A 183 14.51 -75.39 23.59
C ILE A 183 15.73 -75.61 22.70
N PHE A 184 15.53 -75.96 21.43
CA PHE A 184 16.63 -76.19 20.49
C PHE A 184 17.38 -74.92 20.13
N GLU A 185 16.68 -73.79 20.01
CA GLU A 185 17.32 -72.52 19.74
C GLU A 185 18.25 -72.09 20.88
N THR A 186 17.87 -72.38 22.12
CA THR A 186 18.75 -72.17 23.27
C THR A 186 19.91 -73.17 23.24
N LEU A 187 19.61 -74.46 23.06
CA LEU A 187 20.60 -75.54 23.10
C LEU A 187 21.71 -75.38 22.04
N PHE A 188 21.32 -75.00 20.83
CA PHE A 188 22.22 -74.77 19.70
C PHE A 188 22.64 -73.31 19.54
N GLN A 189 22.19 -72.42 20.44
CA GLN A 189 22.50 -70.98 20.44
C GLN A 189 22.14 -70.29 19.11
N THR A 190 21.02 -70.69 18.48
CA THR A 190 20.60 -70.17 17.17
C THR A 190 19.68 -68.94 17.24
N GLU A 191 19.51 -68.33 18.42
CA GLU A 191 18.69 -67.12 18.64
C GLU A 191 19.11 -65.96 17.71
N MET A 192 20.40 -65.87 17.37
CA MET A 192 20.93 -64.86 16.45
C MET A 192 20.23 -64.91 15.07
N TYR A 193 19.93 -66.11 14.55
CA TYR A 193 19.29 -66.24 13.23
C TYR A 193 17.84 -65.76 13.25
N ARG A 194 17.10 -66.05 14.33
CA ARG A 194 15.74 -65.54 14.53
C ARG A 194 15.73 -64.00 14.54
N ARG A 195 16.71 -63.37 15.20
CA ARG A 195 16.85 -61.91 15.23
C ARG A 195 17.13 -61.32 13.85
N ILE A 196 17.97 -61.99 13.05
CA ILE A 196 18.25 -61.58 11.67
C ILE A 196 16.98 -61.69 10.81
N GLU A 197 16.26 -62.81 10.89
CA GLU A 197 15.01 -63.03 10.15
C GLU A 197 13.97 -61.94 10.48
N ALA A 198 13.78 -61.64 11.77
CA ALA A 198 12.87 -60.58 12.20
C ALA A 198 13.25 -59.21 11.62
N GLY A 199 14.53 -58.84 11.69
CA GLY A 199 15.02 -57.57 11.12
C GLY A 199 14.84 -57.48 9.60
N LEU A 200 15.07 -58.58 8.87
CA LEU A 200 14.84 -58.63 7.42
C LEU A 200 13.35 -58.50 7.08
N LYS A 201 12.48 -59.13 7.86
CA LYS A 201 11.02 -59.06 7.68
C LYS A 201 10.49 -57.64 7.89
N ASP A 202 10.99 -56.96 8.91
CA ASP A 202 10.60 -55.57 9.21
C ASP A 202 11.09 -54.63 8.09
N ALA A 203 12.35 -54.75 7.66
CA ALA A 203 12.88 -53.96 6.54
C ALA A 203 12.12 -54.19 5.23
N ALA A 204 11.76 -55.45 4.92
CA ALA A 204 10.97 -55.78 3.73
C ALA A 204 9.57 -55.15 3.78
N LYS A 205 8.95 -55.13 4.97
CA LYS A 205 7.64 -54.50 5.19
C LYS A 205 7.71 -52.98 4.97
N GLU A 206 8.72 -52.30 5.52
CA GLU A 206 8.91 -50.86 5.33
C GLU A 206 9.08 -50.49 3.85
N ILE A 207 9.89 -51.25 3.11
CA ILE A 207 10.09 -51.04 1.67
C ILE A 207 8.78 -51.25 0.90
N ALA A 208 8.00 -52.28 1.24
CA ALA A 208 6.72 -52.55 0.60
C ALA A 208 5.71 -51.41 0.83
N GLU A 209 5.65 -50.88 2.05
CA GLU A 209 4.81 -49.73 2.39
C GLU A 209 5.23 -48.45 1.65
N ALA A 210 6.53 -48.20 1.54
CA ALA A 210 7.07 -47.07 0.77
C ALA A 210 6.72 -47.17 -0.72
N ILE A 211 6.91 -48.34 -1.34
CA ILE A 211 6.53 -48.58 -2.75
C ILE A 211 5.02 -48.36 -2.95
N ALA A 212 4.18 -48.86 -2.05
CA ALA A 212 2.74 -48.64 -2.10
C ALA A 212 2.38 -47.15 -1.95
N GLY A 213 3.10 -46.41 -1.11
CA GLY A 213 2.98 -44.95 -0.98
C GLY A 213 3.33 -44.22 -2.29
N HIS A 214 4.48 -44.52 -2.89
CA HIS A 214 4.91 -43.90 -4.15
C HIS A 214 3.97 -44.23 -5.31
N ARG A 215 3.46 -45.47 -5.40
CA ARG A 215 2.46 -45.85 -6.41
C ARG A 215 1.17 -45.04 -6.26
N ARG A 216 0.62 -44.94 -5.04
CA ARG A 216 -0.57 -44.11 -4.77
C ARG A 216 -0.34 -42.64 -5.15
N HIS A 217 0.83 -42.09 -4.83
CA HIS A 217 1.16 -40.71 -5.18
C HIS A 217 1.26 -40.49 -6.69
N ARG A 218 1.92 -41.40 -7.40
CA ARG A 218 1.98 -41.40 -8.87
C ARG A 218 0.59 -41.45 -9.48
N ASP A 219 -0.25 -42.36 -9.00
CA ASP A 219 -1.61 -42.56 -9.54
C ASP A 219 -2.49 -41.32 -9.29
N LEU A 220 -2.35 -40.65 -8.13
CA LEU A 220 -3.02 -39.38 -7.86
C LEU A 220 -2.59 -38.26 -8.83
N ILE A 221 -1.28 -38.15 -9.12
CA ILE A 221 -0.77 -37.15 -10.10
C ILE A 221 -1.35 -37.42 -11.49
N LEU A 222 -1.38 -38.69 -11.91
CA LEU A 222 -1.94 -39.10 -13.20
C LEU A 222 -3.43 -38.80 -13.28
N GLU A 223 -4.20 -39.07 -12.22
CA GLU A 223 -5.63 -38.75 -12.15
C GLU A 223 -5.89 -37.24 -12.20
N GLN A 224 -5.16 -36.44 -11.42
CA GLN A 224 -5.27 -34.98 -11.45
C GLN A 224 -4.94 -34.37 -12.81
N ALA A 225 -3.99 -34.98 -13.52
CA ALA A 225 -3.65 -34.58 -14.88
C ALA A 225 -4.55 -35.21 -15.96
N ALA A 226 -5.56 -35.99 -15.56
CA ALA A 226 -6.44 -36.75 -16.43
C ALA A 226 -5.66 -37.54 -17.50
N ALA A 227 -4.60 -38.23 -17.09
CA ALA A 227 -3.77 -39.07 -17.93
C ALA A 227 -3.78 -40.50 -17.40
N ALA A 228 -3.92 -41.51 -18.27
CA ALA A 228 -3.92 -42.91 -17.88
C ALA A 228 -2.49 -43.46 -17.65
N SER A 229 -1.47 -42.75 -18.15
CA SER A 229 -0.07 -43.15 -18.00
C SER A 229 0.87 -41.95 -17.99
N GLU A 230 2.09 -42.16 -17.51
CA GLU A 230 3.16 -41.14 -17.55
C GLU A 230 3.51 -40.74 -18.99
N ALA A 231 3.50 -41.69 -19.93
CA ALA A 231 3.73 -41.41 -21.34
C ALA A 231 2.64 -40.50 -21.93
N GLU A 232 1.37 -40.76 -21.59
CA GLU A 232 0.25 -39.91 -22.00
C GLU A 232 0.33 -38.51 -21.36
N LEU A 233 0.69 -38.43 -20.07
CA LEU A 233 0.91 -37.16 -19.39
C LEU A 233 1.99 -36.32 -20.10
N MET A 234 3.11 -36.95 -20.46
CA MET A 234 4.20 -36.29 -21.15
C MET A 234 3.80 -35.84 -22.56
N ALA A 235 3.09 -36.68 -23.31
CA ALA A 235 2.57 -36.32 -24.63
C ALA A 235 1.58 -35.15 -24.55
N ARG A 236 0.68 -35.15 -23.55
CA ARG A 236 -0.28 -34.08 -23.32
C ARG A 236 0.42 -32.78 -22.95
N ARG A 237 1.42 -32.84 -22.05
CA ARG A 237 2.25 -31.68 -21.70
C ARG A 237 2.94 -31.08 -22.92
N GLN A 238 3.50 -31.93 -23.79
CA GLN A 238 4.14 -31.51 -25.04
C GLN A 238 3.12 -30.79 -25.95
N ALA A 239 1.96 -31.41 -26.20
CA ALA A 239 0.90 -30.82 -27.02
C ALA A 239 0.38 -29.49 -26.46
N THR A 240 0.15 -29.40 -25.14
CA THR A 240 -0.26 -28.14 -24.49
C THR A 240 0.82 -27.06 -24.58
N THR A 241 2.09 -27.44 -24.51
CA THR A 241 3.22 -26.49 -24.66
C THR A 241 3.28 -25.93 -26.08
N GLU A 242 3.08 -26.77 -27.08
CA GLU A 242 3.01 -26.37 -28.50
C GLU A 242 1.80 -25.47 -28.77
N GLN A 243 0.62 -25.84 -28.24
CA GLN A 243 -0.58 -25.00 -28.31
C GLN A 243 -0.36 -23.64 -27.65
N LEU A 244 0.26 -23.59 -26.47
CA LEU A 244 0.55 -22.35 -25.77
C LEU A 244 1.50 -21.46 -26.59
N ALA A 245 2.52 -22.05 -27.22
CA ALA A 245 3.43 -21.32 -28.10
C ALA A 245 2.70 -20.75 -29.34
N ALA A 246 1.81 -21.54 -29.95
CA ALA A 246 0.99 -21.09 -31.08
C ALA A 246 0.02 -19.96 -30.68
N SER A 247 -0.68 -20.10 -29.55
CA SER A 247 -1.57 -19.05 -29.03
C SER A 247 -0.82 -17.76 -28.70
N ARG A 248 0.40 -17.84 -28.14
CA ARG A 248 1.23 -16.65 -27.90
C ARG A 248 1.56 -15.90 -29.18
N ARG A 249 2.02 -16.61 -30.23
CA ARG A 249 2.28 -16.01 -31.54
C ARG A 249 1.02 -15.39 -32.16
N HIS A 250 -0.13 -16.05 -31.99
CA HIS A 250 -1.40 -15.53 -32.46
C HIS A 250 -1.78 -14.22 -31.75
N VAL A 251 -1.67 -14.16 -30.42
CA VAL A 251 -1.91 -12.94 -29.64
C VAL A 251 -0.97 -11.80 -30.04
N GLU A 252 0.31 -12.08 -30.25
CA GLU A 252 1.29 -11.08 -30.73
C GLU A 252 0.91 -10.55 -32.11
N THR A 253 0.50 -11.42 -33.02
CA THR A 253 0.03 -11.04 -34.36
C THR A 253 -1.22 -10.16 -34.28
N MET A 254 -2.20 -10.54 -33.46
CA MET A 254 -3.43 -9.77 -33.28
C MET A 254 -3.17 -8.39 -32.66
N ARG A 255 -2.26 -8.28 -31.68
CA ARG A 255 -1.84 -6.99 -31.11
C ARG A 255 -1.20 -6.07 -32.16
N ARG A 256 -0.37 -6.63 -33.04
CA ARG A 256 0.22 -5.85 -34.14
C ARG A 256 -0.86 -5.34 -35.10
N LEU A 257 -1.79 -6.20 -35.50
CA LEU A 257 -2.91 -5.81 -36.36
C LEU A 257 -3.82 -4.76 -35.71
N GLU A 258 -4.06 -4.87 -34.40
CA GLU A 258 -4.80 -3.88 -33.62
C GLU A 258 -4.10 -2.52 -33.63
N GLN A 259 -2.77 -2.48 -33.39
CA GLN A 259 -1.98 -1.26 -33.47
C GLN A 259 -2.02 -0.63 -34.88
N GLU A 260 -1.84 -1.44 -35.92
CA GLU A 260 -1.92 -0.98 -37.31
C GLU A 260 -3.31 -0.41 -37.65
N ALA A 261 -4.39 -1.06 -37.18
CA ALA A 261 -5.75 -0.58 -37.35
C ALA A 261 -6.00 0.73 -36.59
N HIS A 262 -5.50 0.85 -35.36
CA HIS A 262 -5.59 2.07 -34.57
C HIS A 262 -4.87 3.24 -35.25
N GLN A 263 -3.65 3.00 -35.74
CA GLN A 263 -2.88 4.01 -36.48
C GLN A 263 -3.65 4.50 -37.71
N ARG A 264 -4.20 3.57 -38.52
CA ARG A 264 -5.02 3.91 -39.69
C ARG A 264 -6.27 4.70 -39.33
N LEU A 265 -6.90 4.38 -38.20
CA LEU A 265 -8.04 5.13 -37.69
C LEU A 265 -7.62 6.56 -37.32
N THR A 266 -6.53 6.74 -36.57
CA THR A 266 -6.01 8.07 -36.21
C THR A 266 -5.66 8.89 -37.45
N ASP A 267 -5.00 8.29 -38.44
CA ASP A 267 -4.72 8.95 -39.72
C ASP A 267 -5.99 9.33 -40.47
N GLY A 268 -7.00 8.45 -40.49
CA GLY A 268 -8.32 8.74 -41.06
C GLY A 268 -9.00 9.94 -40.40
N HIS A 269 -8.96 10.04 -39.06
CA HIS A 269 -9.48 11.19 -38.33
C HIS A 269 -8.75 12.49 -38.67
N ARG A 270 -7.41 12.44 -38.81
CA ARG A 270 -6.61 13.60 -39.21
C ARG A 270 -6.96 14.07 -40.62
N ILE A 271 -7.07 13.14 -41.58
CA ILE A 271 -7.46 13.45 -42.96
C ILE A 271 -8.86 14.08 -42.97
N ALA A 272 -9.82 13.53 -42.22
CA ALA A 272 -11.17 14.09 -42.12
C ALA A 272 -11.16 15.52 -41.56
N ALA A 273 -10.35 15.80 -40.54
CA ALA A 273 -10.19 17.15 -40.00
C ALA A 273 -9.62 18.12 -41.05
N SER A 274 -8.60 17.71 -41.80
CA SER A 274 -8.01 18.53 -42.86
C SER A 274 -8.97 18.78 -44.03
N ILE A 275 -9.82 17.80 -44.38
CA ILE A 275 -10.88 18.00 -45.39
C ILE A 275 -11.86 19.07 -44.90
N LYS A 276 -12.29 18.99 -43.65
CA LYS A 276 -13.20 19.97 -43.05
C LYS A 276 -12.59 21.37 -43.02
N GLU A 277 -11.32 21.49 -42.62
CA GLU A 277 -10.59 22.77 -42.63
C GLU A 277 -10.50 23.36 -44.05
N ARG A 278 -10.26 22.51 -45.06
CA ARG A 278 -10.27 22.93 -46.46
C ARG A 278 -11.65 23.45 -46.88
N GLU A 279 -12.72 22.75 -46.55
CA GLU A 279 -14.10 23.16 -46.87
C GLU A 279 -14.46 24.50 -46.19
N GLU A 280 -14.09 24.68 -44.92
CA GLU A 280 -14.29 25.94 -44.18
C GLU A 280 -13.49 27.09 -44.82
N ALA A 281 -12.23 26.85 -45.21
CA ALA A 281 -11.40 27.83 -45.89
C ALA A 281 -11.93 28.19 -47.28
N GLU A 282 -12.45 27.21 -48.03
CA GLU A 282 -13.05 27.42 -49.35
C GLU A 282 -14.34 28.25 -49.26
N ALA A 283 -15.19 27.96 -48.25
CA ALA A 283 -16.36 28.78 -47.95
C ALA A 283 -15.99 30.22 -47.56
N ALA A 284 -14.97 30.39 -46.71
CA ALA A 284 -14.48 31.72 -46.33
C ALA A 284 -13.93 32.50 -47.53
N LEU A 285 -13.22 31.83 -48.45
CA LEU A 285 -12.72 32.44 -49.68
C LEU A 285 -13.86 32.88 -50.59
N GLN A 286 -14.90 32.05 -50.75
CA GLN A 286 -16.09 32.41 -51.54
C GLN A 286 -16.81 33.64 -50.97
N GLU A 287 -16.97 33.73 -49.64
CA GLU A 287 -17.59 34.91 -49.02
C GLU A 287 -16.72 36.16 -49.18
N LEU A 288 -15.39 36.04 -49.06
CA LEU A 288 -14.47 37.15 -49.31
C LEU A 288 -14.55 37.62 -50.76
N ALA A 289 -14.60 36.69 -51.72
CA ALA A 289 -14.76 36.99 -53.14
C ALA A 289 -16.08 37.71 -53.43
N ARG A 290 -17.19 37.28 -52.83
CA ARG A 290 -18.51 37.93 -52.95
C ARG A 290 -18.48 39.39 -52.44
N ARG A 291 -17.70 39.65 -51.39
CA ARG A 291 -17.50 41.01 -50.86
C ARG A 291 -16.51 41.85 -51.66
N GLY A 292 -15.78 41.25 -52.61
CA GLY A 292 -14.80 41.95 -53.46
C GLY A 292 -15.42 43.12 -54.22
N ASP A 293 -16.57 42.89 -54.86
CA ASP A 293 -17.30 43.93 -55.61
C ASP A 293 -17.85 45.02 -54.69
N GLU A 294 -18.33 44.66 -53.49
CA GLU A 294 -18.79 45.61 -52.47
C GLU A 294 -17.63 46.52 -52.01
N PHE A 295 -16.45 45.94 -51.75
CA PHE A 295 -15.27 46.70 -51.36
C PHE A 295 -14.75 47.58 -52.51
N ALA A 296 -14.77 47.09 -53.75
CA ALA A 296 -14.41 47.88 -54.93
C ALA A 296 -15.36 49.08 -55.09
N ALA A 297 -16.67 48.88 -54.94
CA ALA A 297 -17.67 49.95 -54.98
C ALA A 297 -17.45 50.98 -53.86
N LYS A 298 -17.22 50.52 -52.62
CA LYS A 298 -16.89 51.39 -51.47
C LYS A 298 -15.60 52.17 -51.69
N ARG A 299 -14.59 51.57 -52.30
CA ARG A 299 -13.31 52.23 -52.62
C ARG A 299 -13.51 53.34 -53.65
N THR A 300 -14.28 53.08 -54.71
CA THR A 300 -14.65 54.08 -55.71
C THR A 300 -15.47 55.22 -55.09
N ALA A 301 -16.46 54.91 -54.25
CA ALA A 301 -17.26 55.91 -53.56
C ALA A 301 -16.42 56.78 -52.62
N LEU A 302 -15.45 56.19 -51.90
CA LEU A 302 -14.52 56.93 -51.05
C LEU A 302 -13.63 57.88 -51.86
N ASP A 303 -13.11 57.43 -53.01
CA ASP A 303 -12.29 58.27 -53.90
C ASP A 303 -13.09 59.44 -54.48
N LEU A 304 -14.35 59.20 -54.88
CA LEU A 304 -15.26 60.28 -55.31
C LEU A 304 -15.56 61.25 -54.17
N ALA A 305 -15.81 60.76 -52.96
CA ALA A 305 -16.04 61.59 -51.78
C ALA A 305 -14.80 62.44 -51.43
N ARG A 306 -13.59 61.88 -51.54
CA ARG A 306 -12.33 62.62 -51.37
C ARG A 306 -12.17 63.72 -52.41
N LYS A 307 -12.44 63.43 -53.68
CA LYS A 307 -12.42 64.45 -54.76
C LYS A 307 -13.44 65.54 -54.51
N ALA A 308 -14.67 65.18 -54.12
CA ALA A 308 -15.71 66.15 -53.78
C ALA A 308 -15.31 67.03 -52.58
N ALA A 309 -14.67 66.46 -51.55
CA ALA A 309 -14.20 67.22 -50.40
C ALA A 309 -13.18 68.31 -50.76
N THR A 310 -12.32 68.09 -51.78
CA THR A 310 -11.38 69.14 -52.25
C THR A 310 -12.05 70.33 -52.92
N LEU A 311 -13.29 70.16 -53.39
CA LEU A 311 -14.07 71.22 -54.05
C LEU A 311 -14.95 71.99 -53.07
N PHE A 312 -15.00 71.58 -51.78
CA PHE A 312 -15.90 72.16 -50.79
C PHE A 312 -15.64 73.66 -50.57
N ASP A 313 -14.37 74.06 -50.44
CA ASP A 313 -14.02 75.48 -50.25
C ASP A 313 -14.33 76.31 -51.49
N ALA A 314 -14.12 75.75 -52.69
CA ALA A 314 -14.45 76.41 -53.95
C ALA A 314 -15.98 76.55 -54.14
N GLU A 315 -16.78 75.54 -53.79
CA GLU A 315 -18.24 75.63 -53.80
C GLU A 315 -18.74 76.69 -52.81
N ARG A 316 -18.16 76.72 -51.61
CA ARG A 316 -18.48 77.72 -50.59
C ARG A 316 -18.16 79.14 -51.07
N GLU A 317 -16.99 79.35 -51.68
CA GLU A 317 -16.58 80.63 -52.24
C GLU A 317 -17.48 81.06 -53.42
N LEU A 318 -17.86 80.12 -54.30
CA LEU A 318 -18.82 80.37 -55.37
C LEU A 318 -20.17 80.83 -54.81
N ARG A 319 -20.71 80.12 -53.80
CA ARG A 319 -21.98 80.50 -53.15
C ARG A 319 -21.91 81.88 -52.52
N GLN A 320 -20.81 82.20 -51.84
CA GLN A 320 -20.59 83.53 -51.25
C GLN A 320 -20.52 84.62 -52.33
N THR A 321 -19.83 84.35 -53.44
CA THR A 321 -19.70 85.28 -54.57
C THR A 321 -21.05 85.52 -55.26
N ILE A 322 -21.86 84.48 -55.44
CA ILE A 322 -23.24 84.60 -55.97
C ILE A 322 -24.07 85.52 -55.07
N GLN A 323 -24.01 85.32 -53.75
CA GLN A 323 -24.75 86.14 -52.79
C GLN A 323 -24.28 87.61 -52.81
N GLN A 324 -22.97 87.85 -52.80
CA GLN A 324 -22.40 89.20 -52.89
C GLN A 324 -22.75 89.90 -54.21
N THR A 325 -22.75 89.16 -55.32
CA THR A 325 -23.12 89.70 -56.64
C THR A 325 -24.59 90.12 -56.65
N ALA A 326 -25.49 89.32 -56.07
CA ALA A 326 -26.90 89.66 -55.94
C ALA A 326 -27.11 90.92 -55.08
N GLU A 327 -26.39 91.07 -53.97
CA GLU A 327 -26.43 92.28 -53.13
C GLU A 327 -25.93 93.53 -53.86
N ILE A 328 -24.83 93.41 -54.61
CA ILE A 328 -24.27 94.52 -55.41
C ILE A 328 -25.25 94.92 -56.52
N GLN A 329 -25.87 93.96 -57.20
CA GLN A 329 -26.89 94.24 -58.22
C GLN A 329 -28.08 95.03 -57.65
N GLN A 330 -28.56 94.69 -56.45
CA GLN A 330 -29.59 95.49 -55.77
C GLN A 330 -29.11 96.90 -55.43
N LYS A 331 -27.87 97.07 -54.96
CA LYS A 331 -27.29 98.40 -54.68
C LYS A 331 -27.21 99.26 -55.93
N VAL A 332 -26.79 98.69 -57.07
CA VAL A 332 -26.73 99.41 -58.36
C VAL A 332 -28.11 99.85 -58.83
N LEU A 333 -29.13 99.00 -58.70
CA LEU A 333 -30.51 99.35 -59.04
C LEU A 333 -31.01 100.54 -58.20
N ARG A 334 -30.80 100.51 -56.88
CA ARG A 334 -31.16 101.62 -55.97
C ARG A 334 -30.42 102.91 -56.32
N ALA A 335 -29.12 102.83 -56.63
CA ALA A 335 -28.33 103.99 -57.03
C ALA A 335 -28.84 104.62 -58.35
N ARG A 336 -29.24 103.79 -59.32
CA ARG A 336 -29.85 104.27 -60.59
C ARG A 336 -31.20 104.96 -60.37
N GLU A 337 -32.04 104.43 -59.48
CA GLU A 337 -33.30 105.09 -59.10
C GLU A 337 -33.05 106.44 -58.41
N SER A 338 -32.10 106.50 -57.48
CA SER A 338 -31.74 107.74 -56.79
C SER A 338 -31.20 108.80 -57.77
N LEU A 339 -30.40 108.41 -58.76
CA LEU A 339 -29.91 109.31 -59.81
C LEU A 339 -31.07 109.89 -60.64
N ARG A 340 -32.03 109.05 -61.09
CA ARG A 340 -33.22 109.52 -61.81
C ARG A 340 -34.04 110.52 -60.99
N GLN A 341 -34.21 110.25 -59.69
CA GLN A 341 -34.93 111.16 -58.78
C GLN A 341 -34.19 112.52 -58.65
N ALA A 342 -32.86 112.50 -58.57
CA ALA A 342 -32.06 113.73 -58.53
C ALA A 342 -32.14 114.53 -59.86
N GLU A 343 -32.10 113.86 -61.02
CA GLU A 343 -32.21 114.51 -62.33
C GLU A 343 -33.57 115.20 -62.53
N THR A 344 -34.66 114.49 -62.20
CA THR A 344 -36.03 115.04 -62.24
C THR A 344 -36.22 116.22 -61.27
N ALA A 345 -35.64 116.15 -60.06
CA ALA A 345 -35.65 117.28 -59.13
C ALA A 345 -34.87 118.49 -59.68
N ARG A 346 -33.73 118.26 -60.35
CA ARG A 346 -32.95 119.32 -60.99
C ARG A 346 -33.73 120.02 -62.10
N GLU A 347 -34.43 119.27 -62.95
CA GLU A 347 -35.27 119.82 -64.01
C GLU A 347 -36.45 120.63 -63.46
N ALA A 348 -37.10 120.14 -62.40
CA ALA A 348 -38.18 120.87 -61.73
C ALA A 348 -37.69 122.19 -61.11
N ALA A 349 -36.50 122.19 -60.49
CA ALA A 349 -35.87 123.40 -59.96
C ALA A 349 -35.52 124.41 -61.06
N ALA A 350 -35.00 123.94 -62.20
CA ALA A 350 -34.69 124.81 -63.34
C ALA A 350 -35.96 125.48 -63.93
N ARG A 351 -37.08 124.75 -64.01
CA ARG A 351 -38.36 125.33 -64.46
C ARG A 351 -38.89 126.42 -63.50
N ARG A 352 -38.76 126.22 -62.18
CA ARG A 352 -39.14 127.24 -61.18
C ARG A 352 -38.32 128.52 -61.29
N LEU A 353 -37.01 128.39 -61.56
CA LEU A 353 -36.16 129.56 -61.77
C LEU A 353 -36.61 130.37 -62.99
N LEU A 354 -36.93 129.68 -64.09
CA LEU A 354 -37.40 130.34 -65.32
C LEU A 354 -38.74 131.07 -65.12
N SER A 355 -39.67 130.49 -64.35
CA SER A 355 -40.95 131.16 -64.05
C SER A 355 -40.78 132.41 -63.18
N GLU A 356 -39.79 132.44 -62.27
CA GLU A 356 -39.52 133.62 -61.43
C GLU A 356 -38.82 134.75 -62.20
N GLN A 357 -38.08 134.42 -63.27
CA GLN A 357 -37.51 135.42 -64.18
C GLN A 357 -38.58 136.10 -65.05
N GLN A 358 -39.67 135.40 -65.40
CA GLN A 358 -40.76 136.00 -66.19
C GLN A 358 -41.61 137.02 -65.41
N ARG A 359 -41.45 137.10 -64.08
CA ARG A 359 -42.14 138.07 -63.20
C ARG A 359 -41.36 139.38 -63.01
N GLU A 360 -40.33 139.63 -63.82
CA GLU A 360 -39.54 140.87 -63.83
C GLU A 360 -40.43 142.11 -64.03
N SER A 361 -41.38 142.05 -64.95
CA SER A 361 -42.29 143.17 -65.25
C SER A 361 -43.25 143.47 -64.11
N GLU A 362 -43.74 142.45 -63.40
CA GLU A 362 -44.58 142.62 -62.20
C GLU A 362 -43.80 143.30 -61.06
N ARG A 363 -42.50 143.01 -60.93
CA ARG A 363 -41.62 143.68 -59.95
C ARG A 363 -41.40 145.15 -60.31
N GLU A 364 -41.16 145.47 -61.58
CA GLU A 364 -40.97 146.86 -62.03
C GLU A 364 -42.25 147.71 -61.82
N GLU A 365 -43.43 147.13 -62.04
CA GLU A 365 -44.71 147.81 -61.83
C GLU A 365 -45.00 148.08 -60.34
N ALA A 366 -44.70 147.10 -59.48
CA ALA A 366 -44.75 147.28 -58.02
C ALA A 366 -43.74 148.33 -57.54
N GLN A 367 -42.57 148.43 -58.18
CA GLN A 367 -41.55 149.42 -57.87
C GLN A 367 -41.99 150.84 -58.25
N GLN A 368 -42.70 151.02 -59.38
CA GLN A 368 -43.29 152.32 -59.75
C GLN A 368 -44.39 152.76 -58.77
N GLN A 369 -45.20 151.82 -58.25
CA GLN A 369 -46.18 152.14 -57.20
C GLN A 369 -45.51 152.58 -55.90
N LEU A 370 -44.38 151.96 -55.53
CA LEU A 370 -43.61 152.36 -54.36
C LEU A 370 -43.08 153.80 -54.49
N THR A 371 -42.56 154.19 -55.65
CA THR A 371 -42.08 155.57 -55.90
C THR A 371 -43.21 156.60 -55.75
N ARG A 372 -44.42 156.29 -56.24
CA ARG A 372 -45.60 157.16 -56.13
C ARG A 372 -46.07 157.36 -54.68
N LEU A 373 -46.02 156.31 -53.87
CA LEU A 373 -46.35 156.37 -52.44
C LEU A 373 -45.29 157.12 -51.64
N THR A 374 -44.03 157.06 -52.07
CA THR A 374 -42.91 157.77 -51.43
C THR A 374 -43.03 159.30 -51.63
N ASP A 375 -43.42 159.75 -52.82
CA ASP A 375 -43.67 161.19 -53.11
C ASP A 375 -44.85 161.77 -52.30
N LEU A 376 -45.89 160.96 -52.03
CA LEU A 376 -47.01 161.38 -51.19
C LEU A 376 -46.62 161.51 -49.71
N THR A 377 -45.61 160.76 -49.26
CA THR A 377 -45.10 160.81 -47.88
C THR A 377 -44.39 162.14 -47.61
N ALA A 378 -43.66 162.69 -48.59
CA ALA A 378 -42.99 163.99 -48.47
C ALA A 378 -43.98 165.15 -48.24
N LYS A 379 -45.16 165.11 -48.88
CA LYS A 379 -46.21 166.13 -48.72
C LYS A 379 -46.90 166.09 -47.35
N VAL A 380 -46.97 164.92 -46.71
CA VAL A 380 -47.55 164.77 -45.35
C VAL A 380 -46.59 165.33 -44.29
N ILE A 381 -45.27 165.21 -44.50
CA ILE A 381 -44.24 165.74 -43.59
C ILE A 381 -44.22 167.29 -43.62
N GLU A 382 -44.33 167.92 -44.80
CA GLU A 382 -44.41 169.39 -44.92
C GLU A 382 -45.62 169.98 -44.20
N TRP A 383 -46.76 169.28 -44.22
CA TRP A 383 -47.99 169.73 -43.57
C TRP A 383 -47.87 169.72 -42.04
N GLU A 384 -47.24 168.68 -41.47
CA GLU A 384 -46.98 168.58 -40.03
C GLU A 384 -46.01 169.67 -39.53
N GLN A 385 -45.00 170.04 -40.35
CA GLN A 385 -44.04 171.10 -40.04
C GLN A 385 -44.69 172.50 -40.03
N ALA A 386 -45.61 172.78 -40.96
CA ALA A 386 -46.33 174.05 -40.99
C ALA A 386 -47.24 174.24 -39.76
N ARG A 387 -47.85 173.15 -39.27
CA ARG A 387 -48.68 173.16 -38.06
C ARG A 387 -47.87 173.46 -36.80
N GLN A 388 -46.68 172.88 -36.64
CA GLN A 388 -45.79 173.14 -35.50
C GLN A 388 -45.27 174.58 -35.48
N ALA A 389 -45.02 175.19 -36.65
CA ALA A 389 -44.58 176.58 -36.76
C ALA A 389 -45.65 177.58 -36.25
N LEU A 390 -46.93 177.28 -36.46
CA LEU A 390 -48.04 178.12 -35.97
C LEU A 390 -48.15 178.09 -34.44
N GLU A 391 -47.96 176.92 -33.81
CA GLU A 391 -47.94 176.79 -32.36
C GLU A 391 -46.73 177.49 -31.71
N ALA A 392 -45.59 177.53 -32.39
CA ALA A 392 -44.38 178.20 -31.91
C ALA A 392 -44.51 179.74 -31.94
N ALA A 393 -45.07 180.30 -33.01
CA ALA A 393 -45.23 181.76 -33.12
C ALA A 393 -46.26 182.32 -32.13
N ALA A 394 -47.32 181.55 -31.82
CA ALA A 394 -48.29 181.92 -30.78
C ALA A 394 -47.65 182.04 -29.39
N ARG A 395 -46.62 181.22 -29.09
CA ARG A 395 -45.83 181.30 -27.84
C ARG A 395 -44.88 182.50 -27.83
N GLN A 396 -44.27 182.84 -28.98
CA GLN A 396 -43.44 184.05 -29.10
C GLN A 396 -44.25 185.34 -28.89
N LEU A 397 -45.51 185.39 -29.34
CA LEU A 397 -46.39 186.54 -29.10
C LEU A 397 -46.72 186.73 -27.61
N THR A 398 -46.76 185.64 -26.84
CA THR A 398 -46.97 185.69 -25.38
C THR A 398 -45.70 186.11 -24.64
N GLN A 399 -44.53 185.66 -25.12
CA GLN A 399 -43.23 185.98 -24.52
C GLN A 399 -42.81 187.44 -24.72
N CYS A 400 -42.96 188.01 -25.92
CA CYS A 400 -42.59 189.41 -26.14
C CYS A 400 -43.53 190.40 -25.46
N ARG A 401 -44.81 190.02 -25.23
CA ARG A 401 -45.72 190.81 -24.39
C ARG A 401 -45.24 190.87 -22.93
N HIS A 402 -44.66 189.79 -22.43
CA HIS A 402 -44.07 189.74 -21.11
C HIS A 402 -42.82 190.63 -21.03
N GLU A 403 -41.90 190.54 -22.00
CA GLU A 403 -40.68 191.35 -22.03
C GLU A 403 -40.94 192.86 -22.17
N ARG A 404 -41.99 193.25 -22.91
CA ARG A 404 -42.44 194.65 -22.98
C ARG A 404 -42.85 195.19 -21.62
N ASP A 405 -43.55 194.39 -20.82
CA ASP A 405 -44.06 194.81 -19.52
C ASP A 405 -42.91 194.83 -18.47
N THR A 406 -41.94 193.92 -18.56
CA THR A 406 -40.74 193.92 -17.70
C THR A 406 -39.81 195.10 -17.99
N ALA A 407 -39.63 195.48 -19.27
CA ALA A 407 -38.78 196.63 -19.62
C ALA A 407 -39.45 197.98 -19.31
N ALA A 408 -40.79 198.06 -19.38
CA ALA A 408 -41.54 199.21 -18.88
C ALA A 408 -41.35 199.41 -17.36
N GLN A 409 -41.09 198.34 -16.61
CA GLN A 409 -40.75 198.38 -15.19
C GLN A 409 -39.29 198.81 -14.93
N GLN A 410 -38.35 198.41 -15.80
CA GLN A 410 -36.97 198.90 -15.75
C GLN A 410 -36.87 200.39 -16.16
N LEU A 411 -37.79 200.87 -17.02
CA LEU A 411 -37.99 202.29 -17.32
C LEU A 411 -38.43 203.10 -16.08
N GLU A 412 -39.10 202.47 -15.12
CA GLU A 412 -39.59 203.08 -13.87
C GLU A 412 -38.55 203.03 -12.74
N ASP A 413 -37.72 201.98 -12.68
CA ASP A 413 -36.67 201.87 -11.67
C ASP A 413 -35.46 202.77 -11.97
N CYS A 414 -35.08 202.96 -13.25
CA CYS A 414 -34.08 203.97 -13.61
C CYS A 414 -34.60 205.42 -13.50
N GLN A 415 -35.91 205.64 -13.42
CA GLN A 415 -36.50 206.92 -13.01
C GLN A 415 -36.40 207.18 -11.48
N ARG A 416 -35.99 206.20 -10.66
CA ARG A 416 -36.00 206.30 -9.18
C ARG A 416 -34.63 206.20 -8.50
N THR A 417 -33.67 205.56 -9.14
CA THR A 417 -32.26 205.62 -8.73
C THR A 417 -31.52 206.51 -9.71
N LEU A 418 -30.94 207.63 -9.37
CA LEU A 418 -30.71 208.31 -8.12
C LEU A 418 -30.26 209.70 -8.63
N ALA A 419 -31.05 210.74 -8.39
CA ALA A 419 -31.06 211.54 -7.17
C ALA A 419 -29.90 212.55 -7.13
#